data_AF-A0A1G2EEB2-F1
#
_entry.id   AF-A0A1G2EEB2-F1
#
_cell.length_a   1.000
_cell.length_b   1.000
_cell.length_c   1.000
_cell.angle_alpha   90.00
_cell.angle_beta   90.00
_cell.angle_gamma   90.00
#
_symmetry.space_group_name_H-M   'P 1'
#
loop_
_entity.id
_entity.type
_entity.pdbx_description
1 polymer ?
#
loop_
_entity_poly.entity_id
_entity_poly.type
_entity_poly.pdbx_seq_one_letter_code
_entity_poly.pdbx_strand_id
1 'polypeptide(L)' 'MKTIIIFIIVLLLAVAGAYYFGYLKGYGKGMEVGRAAAKSGAGAAVETPLGEMPSTNPFEKAINPFKDLYQNPFK' A
#
# COMPACT_ATOMS: atom_id res chain seq x y z
N MET A 1 -29.74 -1.11 46.31
CA MET A 1 -28.36 -0.81 45.86
C MET A 1 -27.77 -1.90 44.96
N LYS A 2 -27.76 -3.18 45.37
CA LYS A 2 -27.22 -4.29 44.54
C LYS A 2 -27.87 -4.39 43.14
N THR A 3 -29.19 -4.20 43.05
CA THR A 3 -29.94 -4.21 41.78
C THR A 3 -29.55 -3.07 40.83
N ILE A 4 -29.26 -1.89 41.37
CA ILE A 4 -28.80 -0.72 40.59
C ILE A 4 -27.41 -0.98 40.03
N ILE A 5 -26.51 -1.57 40.83
CA ILE A 5 -25.16 -1.93 40.41
C ILE A 5 -25.21 -2.98 39.28
N ILE A 6 -26.04 -4.02 39.42
CA ILE A 6 -26.23 -5.03 38.37
C ILE A 6 -26.74 -4.39 37.09
N PHE A 7 -27.70 -3.46 37.19
CA PHE A 7 -28.25 -2.76 36.03
C PHE A 7 -27.19 -1.93 35.29
N ILE A 8 -26.32 -1.23 36.02
CA ILE A 8 -25.21 -0.46 35.45
C ILE A 8 -24.22 -1.37 34.73
N ILE A 9 -23.88 -2.53 35.31
CA ILE A 9 -22.97 -3.49 34.69
C ILE A 9 -23.55 -4.04 33.39
N VAL A 10 -24.83 -4.39 33.37
CA VAL A 10 -25.52 -4.86 32.15
C VAL A 10 -25.54 -3.78 31.08
N LEU A 11 -25.77 -2.52 31.46
CA LEU A 11 -25.75 -1.40 30.53
C LEU A 11 -24.36 -1.22 29.89
N LEU A 12 -23.29 -1.28 30.68
CA LEU A 12 -21.92 -1.18 30.19
C LEU A 12 -21.55 -2.33 29.25
N LEU A 13 -21.96 -3.56 29.56
CA LEU A 13 -21.74 -4.72 28.71
C LEU A 13 -22.50 -4.61 27.38
N ALA A 14 -23.72 -4.08 27.39
CA ALA A 14 -24.49 -3.86 26.17
C ALA A 14 -23.83 -2.82 25.25
N VAL A 15 -23.34 -1.71 25.82
CA VAL A 15 -22.63 -0.67 25.06
C VAL A 15 -21.30 -1.20 24.50
N ALA A 16 -20.51 -1.90 25.31
CA ALA A 16 -19.25 -2.49 24.88
C ALA A 16 -19.47 -3.55 23.77
N GLY A 17 -20.49 -4.40 23.93
CA GLY A 17 -20.86 -5.40 22.93
C GLY A 17 -21.30 -4.76 21.61
N ALA A 18 -22.15 -3.72 21.66
CA ALA A 18 -22.59 -2.99 20.48
C ALA A 18 -21.41 -2.31 19.74
N TYR A 19 -20.49 -1.70 20.50
CA TYR A 19 -19.28 -1.08 19.93
C TYR A 19 -18.38 -2.11 19.25
N TYR A 20 -18.12 -3.24 19.91
CA TYR A 20 -17.28 -4.31 19.36
C TYR A 20 -17.91 -4.93 18.09
N PHE A 21 -19.22 -5.20 18.11
CA PHE A 21 -19.92 -5.77 16.97
C PHE A 21 -20.02 -4.80 15.79
N GLY A 22 -20.25 -3.50 16.07
CA GLY A 22 -20.24 -2.44 15.07
C GLY A 22 -18.86 -2.26 14.44
N TYR A 23 -17.80 -2.30 15.24
CA TYR A 23 -16.42 -2.20 14.77
C TYR A 23 -16.04 -3.37 13.85
N LEU A 24 -16.31 -4.61 14.25
CA LEU A 24 -16.05 -5.80 13.42
C LEU A 24 -16.80 -5.75 12.08
N LYS A 25 -18.08 -5.37 12.10
CA LYS A 25 -18.90 -5.26 10.89
C LYS A 25 -18.45 -4.08 10.01
N GLY A 26 -17.99 -2.99 10.63
CA GLY A 26 -17.42 -1.82 9.97
C GLY A 26 -16.10 -2.10 9.28
N TYR A 27 -15.22 -2.92 9.88
CA TYR A 27 -13.96 -3.33 9.27
C TYR A 27 -14.16 -4.16 8.00
N GLY A 28 -15.09 -5.13 8.03
CA GLY A 28 -15.42 -5.91 6.84
C GLY A 28 -15.95 -5.03 5.70
N LYS A 29 -16.91 -4.15 6.01
CA LYS A 29 -17.53 -3.25 5.02
C LYS A 29 -16.55 -2.18 4.53
N GLY A 30 -15.69 -1.66 5.40
CA GLY A 30 -14.66 -0.66 5.07
C GLY A 30 -13.56 -1.24 4.19
N MET A 31 -13.15 -2.49 4.42
CA MET A 31 -12.21 -3.19 3.56
C MET A 31 -12.81 -3.51 2.19
N GLU A 32 -14.10 -3.84 2.13
CA GLU A 32 -14.80 -4.10 0.87
C GLU A 32 -14.96 -2.82 0.03
N VAL A 33 -15.33 -1.71 0.67
CA VAL A 33 -15.38 -0.37 0.04
C VAL A 33 -13.99 0.10 -0.36
N GLY A 34 -12.96 -0.10 0.48
CA GLY A 34 -11.57 0.22 0.15
C GLY A 34 -11.02 -0.60 -1.02
N ARG A 35 -11.40 -1.88 -1.10
CA ARG A 35 -11.03 -2.77 -2.22
C ARG A 35 -11.76 -2.40 -3.51
N ALA A 36 -13.03 -1.99 -3.41
CA ALA A 36 -13.79 -1.46 -4.54
C ALA A 36 -13.19 -0.13 -5.03
N ALA A 37 -12.86 0.78 -4.12
CA ALA A 37 -12.19 2.05 -4.41
C ALA A 37 -10.80 1.86 -5.03
N ALA A 38 -10.01 0.91 -4.52
CA ALA A 38 -8.71 0.57 -5.09
C ALA A 38 -8.83 -0.03 -6.50
N LYS A 39 -9.87 -0.83 -6.78
CA LYS A 39 -10.15 -1.34 -8.14
C LYS A 39 -10.60 -0.23 -9.10
N SER A 40 -11.40 0.73 -8.65
CA SER A 40 -11.80 1.88 -9.47
C SER A 40 -10.69 2.92 -9.66
N GLY A 41 -9.75 3.03 -8.71
CA GLY A 41 -8.58 3.92 -8.79
C GLY A 41 -7.42 3.33 -9.60
N ALA A 42 -7.26 2.00 -9.61
CA ALA A 42 -6.25 1.29 -10.41
C ALA A 42 -6.59 1.18 -11.91
N GLY A 43 -7.74 1.69 -12.35
CA GLY A 43 -8.14 1.77 -13.76
C GLY A 43 -7.56 2.99 -14.49
N ALA A 44 -7.03 3.98 -13.78
CA ALA A 44 -6.14 4.97 -14.37
C ALA A 44 -4.75 4.33 -14.46
N ALA A 45 -4.56 3.47 -15.46
CA ALA A 45 -3.25 3.05 -15.89
C ALA A 45 -2.45 4.32 -16.20
N VAL A 46 -1.60 4.72 -15.26
CA VAL A 46 -0.49 5.62 -15.55
C VAL A 46 0.38 4.80 -16.50
N GLU A 47 0.18 4.99 -17.81
CA GLU A 47 1.10 4.47 -18.81
C GLU A 47 2.48 4.99 -18.44
N THR A 48 3.32 4.10 -17.92
CA THR A 48 4.68 4.45 -17.54
C THR A 48 5.40 4.85 -18.84
N PRO A 49 5.84 6.11 -19.00
CA PRO A 49 6.52 6.57 -20.24
C PRO A 49 7.86 5.85 -20.50
N LEU A 50 8.27 4.98 -19.57
CA LEU A 50 9.42 4.09 -19.69
C LEU A 50 9.18 2.91 -20.65
N GLY A 51 7.94 2.55 -20.96
CA GLY A 51 7.63 1.43 -21.86
C GLY A 51 8.02 1.69 -23.32
N GLU A 52 8.02 2.96 -23.74
CA GLU A 52 8.38 3.38 -25.10
C GLU A 52 9.84 3.87 -25.20
N MET A 53 10.60 3.86 -24.10
CA MET A 53 11.96 4.34 -24.14
C MET A 53 12.83 3.31 -24.88
N PRO A 54 13.46 3.68 -26.01
CA PRO A 54 14.30 2.75 -26.75
C PRO A 54 15.45 2.30 -25.83
N SER A 55 15.61 0.98 -25.65
CA SER A 55 16.68 0.37 -24.85
C SER A 55 18.09 0.60 -25.45
N THR A 56 18.20 1.40 -26.51
CA THR A 56 19.48 1.74 -27.13
C THR A 56 20.15 2.80 -26.28
N ASN A 57 20.90 2.35 -25.27
CA ASN A 57 21.88 3.20 -24.61
C ASN A 57 22.86 3.70 -25.70
N PRO A 58 22.91 5.01 -26.00
CA PRO A 58 23.75 5.54 -27.07
C PRO A 58 25.26 5.35 -26.78
N PHE A 59 25.61 5.01 -25.52
CA PHE A 59 26.97 4.70 -25.10
C PHE A 59 27.35 3.21 -25.22
N GLU A 60 26.41 2.29 -25.52
CA GLU A 60 26.75 0.88 -25.73
C GLU A 60 27.55 0.66 -27.03
N LYS A 61 27.35 1.50 -28.04
CA LYS A 61 28.10 1.48 -29.30
C LYS A 61 29.27 2.46 -29.32
N ALA A 62 29.41 3.28 -28.27
CA ALA A 62 30.51 4.22 -28.16
C ALA A 62 31.80 3.45 -27.85
N ILE A 63 32.68 3.33 -28.84
CA ILE A 63 34.05 2.88 -28.63
C ILE A 63 34.69 3.88 -27.66
N ASN A 64 34.92 3.47 -26.41
CA ASN A 64 35.58 4.30 -25.41
C ASN A 64 37.04 4.56 -25.87
N PRO A 65 37.40 5.78 -26.28
CA PRO A 65 38.74 6.08 -26.81
C PRO A 65 39.83 6.05 -25.73
N PHE A 66 39.43 5.99 -24.45
CA PHE A 66 40.33 5.92 -23.29
C PHE A 66 40.46 4.50 -22.72
N LYS A 67 39.81 3.49 -23.33
CA LYS A 67 39.84 2.10 -22.86
C LYS A 67 41.28 1.57 -22.75
N ASP A 68 42.16 1.99 -23.66
CA ASP A 68 43.56 1.56 -23.71
C ASP A 68 44.52 2.48 -22.95
N LEU A 69 44.03 3.65 -22.51
CA LEU A 69 44.80 4.64 -21.72
C LEU A 69 44.66 4.42 -20.22
N TYR A 70 43.55 3.82 -19.78
CA TYR A 70 43.32 3.51 -18.38
C TYR A 70 43.98 2.17 -18.01
N GLN A 71 45.22 2.23 -17.53
CA GLN A 71 45.81 1.12 -16.77
C GLN A 71 45.43 1.28 -15.30
N ASN A 72 44.74 0.29 -14.75
CA ASN A 72 44.42 0.27 -13.32
C ASN A 72 45.75 0.13 -12.53
N PRO A 73 46.16 1.12 -11.72
CA PRO A 73 47.43 1.09 -11.00
C PRO A 73 47.46 0.10 -9.82
N PHE A 74 46.32 -0.54 -9.51
CA PHE A 74 46.17 -1.54 -8.46
C PHE A 74 45.99 -2.97 -9.02
N LYS A 75 46.35 -3.19 -10.28
CA LYS A 75 46.31 -4.50 -10.93
C LYS A 75 47.71 -5.07 -11.11
#